data_AF-X0Y2H1-F1
#
_entry.id   AF-X0Y2H1-F1
#
_cell.length_a   1.000
_cell.length_b   1.000
_cell.length_c   1.000
_cell.angle_alpha   90.00
_cell.angle_beta   90.00
_cell.angle_gamma   90.00
#
_symmetry.space_group_name_H-M   'P 1'
#
loop_
_entity.id
_entity.type
_entity.pdbx_description
1 polymer ?
#
loop_
_entity_poly.entity_id
_entity_poly.type
_entity_poly.pdbx_seq_one_letter_code
_entity_poly.pdbx_strand_id
1 'polypeptide(L)'
;IPGDARVAVSGALTGKTVAAGVADAADVTWNSVTGDESEAIVLYKHTGTESTSRLIAYINSATGLPVTPNGGDIKVEWDNGSDKIFKL
;
A
#
# COMPACT_ATOMS: atom_id res chain seq x y z
N ILE A 1 9.15 -5.66 -7.34
CA ILE A 1 8.27 -6.84 -7.16
C ILE A 1 7.97 -7.37 -8.55
N PRO A 2 8.22 -8.66 -8.85
CA PRO A 2 7.86 -9.27 -10.12
C PRO A 2 6.40 -9.00 -10.47
N GLY A 3 6.08 -8.87 -11.77
CA GLY A 3 4.74 -8.50 -12.23
C GLY A 3 3.64 -9.41 -11.67
N ASP A 4 3.89 -10.72 -11.74
CA ASP A 4 2.95 -11.76 -11.35
C ASP A 4 2.75 -11.89 -9.83
N ALA A 5 3.64 -11.29 -9.04
CA ALA A 5 3.54 -11.27 -7.58
C ALA A 5 2.72 -10.05 -7.06
N ARG A 6 2.10 -9.26 -7.95
CA ARG A 6 1.30 -8.09 -7.59
C ARG A 6 -0.18 -8.37 -7.82
N VAL A 7 -0.94 -8.45 -6.74
CA VAL A 7 -2.40 -8.69 -6.80
C VAL A 7 -3.17 -7.40 -7.12
N ALA A 8 -2.72 -6.26 -6.59
CA ALA A 8 -3.30 -4.95 -6.86
C ALA A 8 -2.24 -3.86 -6.90
N VAL A 9 -2.49 -2.79 -7.68
CA VAL A 9 -1.62 -1.61 -7.76
C VAL A 9 -2.50 -0.37 -7.72
N SER A 10 -2.19 0.56 -6.81
CA SER A 10 -2.90 1.83 -6.71
C SER A 10 -2.46 2.83 -7.78
N GLY A 11 -3.27 3.86 -8.00
CA GLY A 11 -2.78 5.10 -8.60
C GLY A 11 -1.78 5.83 -7.69
N ALA A 12 -1.35 7.02 -8.12
CA ALA A 12 -0.54 7.89 -7.29
C ALA A 12 -1.32 8.29 -6.02
N LEU A 13 -0.72 8.07 -4.84
CA LEU A 13 -1.35 8.44 -3.57
C LEU A 13 -1.65 9.95 -3.52
N THR A 14 -2.84 10.30 -3.06
CA THR A 14 -3.30 11.68 -2.84
C THR A 14 -3.16 12.06 -1.37
N GLY A 15 -3.33 13.35 -1.03
CA GLY A 15 -3.29 13.79 0.38
C GLY A 15 -1.96 13.60 1.11
N LYS A 16 -0.86 13.37 0.37
CA LYS A 16 0.44 13.04 0.98
C LYS A 16 0.94 14.16 1.88
N THR A 17 1.27 13.84 3.13
CA THR A 17 1.96 14.76 4.04
C THR A 17 3.18 14.10 4.67
N VAL A 18 4.15 14.93 5.07
CA VAL A 18 5.25 14.53 5.93
C VAL A 18 5.43 15.62 6.98
N ALA A 19 5.13 15.31 8.22
CA ALA A 19 5.24 16.24 9.34
C ALA A 19 5.93 15.54 10.51
N ALA A 20 6.97 16.17 11.06
CA ALA A 20 7.74 15.63 12.19
C ALA A 20 8.21 14.17 12.00
N GLY A 21 8.60 13.80 10.78
CA GLY A 21 9.07 12.43 10.46
C GLY A 21 7.95 11.40 10.26
N VAL A 22 6.68 11.80 10.33
CA VAL A 22 5.51 10.94 10.08
C VAL A 22 5.02 11.12 8.66
N ALA A 23 4.91 10.01 7.92
CA ALA A 23 4.39 9.98 6.56
C ALA A 23 2.89 9.61 6.55
N ASP A 24 2.11 10.35 5.78
CA ASP A 24 0.65 10.19 5.67
C ASP A 24 0.19 10.28 4.21
N ALA A 25 -0.99 9.74 3.92
CA ALA A 25 -1.69 9.86 2.64
C ALA A 25 -3.20 9.62 2.83
N ALA A 26 -4.00 9.86 1.80
CA ALA A 26 -5.39 9.40 1.80
C ALA A 26 -5.48 7.87 1.69
N ASP A 27 -6.53 7.29 2.25
CA ASP A 27 -6.85 5.86 2.12
C ASP A 27 -7.01 5.45 0.65
N VAL A 28 -6.74 4.18 0.37
CA VAL A 28 -6.79 3.61 -0.98
C VAL A 28 -7.86 2.52 -1.03
N THR A 29 -8.72 2.58 -2.03
CA THR A 29 -9.65 1.47 -2.35
C THR A 29 -9.21 0.82 -3.65
N TRP A 30 -8.93 -0.49 -3.60
CA TRP A 30 -8.85 -1.34 -4.78
C TRP A 30 -10.21 -2.00 -4.98
N ASN A 31 -10.86 -1.73 -6.11
CA ASN A 31 -12.18 -2.26 -6.37
C ASN A 31 -12.10 -3.67 -6.98
N SER A 32 -13.03 -4.54 -6.59
CA SER A 32 -13.23 -5.87 -7.19
C SER A 32 -11.95 -6.70 -7.37
N VAL A 33 -11.17 -6.86 -6.30
CA VAL A 33 -9.86 -7.51 -6.35
C VAL A 33 -10.00 -9.03 -6.45
N THR A 34 -9.21 -9.63 -7.34
CA THR A 34 -9.06 -11.08 -7.49
C THR A 34 -7.57 -11.43 -7.57
N GLY A 35 -7.20 -12.65 -7.20
CA GLY A 35 -5.81 -13.11 -7.23
C GLY A 35 -5.46 -13.96 -6.02
N ASP A 36 -4.16 -14.20 -5.85
CA ASP A 36 -3.62 -15.00 -4.76
C ASP A 36 -3.71 -14.27 -3.41
N GLU A 37 -3.44 -15.02 -2.33
CA GLU A 37 -3.27 -14.45 -1.00
C GLU A 37 -2.21 -13.32 -1.03
N SER A 38 -2.52 -12.21 -0.36
CA SER A 38 -1.64 -11.05 -0.24
C SER A 38 -1.21 -10.88 1.21
N GLU A 39 0.08 -10.98 1.48
CA GLU A 39 0.66 -10.94 2.82
C GLU A 39 1.29 -9.59 3.17
N ALA A 40 1.42 -8.68 2.19
CA ALA A 40 2.07 -7.40 2.40
C ALA A 40 1.52 -6.27 1.53
N ILE A 41 1.59 -5.06 2.07
CA ILE A 41 1.39 -3.80 1.36
C ILE A 41 2.76 -3.16 1.15
N VAL A 42 3.07 -2.79 -0.08
CA VAL A 42 4.36 -2.20 -0.45
C VAL A 42 4.18 -0.80 -0.97
N LEU A 43 4.81 0.16 -0.28
CA LEU A 43 4.85 1.55 -0.71
C LEU A 43 6.15 1.82 -1.45
N TYR A 44 6.05 2.48 -2.59
CA TYR A 44 7.21 2.80 -3.42
C TYR A 44 7.06 4.15 -4.10
N LYS A 45 8.19 4.80 -4.38
CA LYS A 45 8.24 5.97 -5.24
C LYS A 45 8.32 5.49 -6.68
N HIS A 46 7.19 5.54 -7.38
CA HIS A 46 7.14 5.24 -8.81
C HIS A 46 7.89 6.31 -9.62
N THR A 47 8.69 5.85 -10.58
CA THR A 47 9.51 6.69 -11.46
C THR A 47 9.15 6.54 -12.94
N GLY A 48 8.13 5.74 -13.26
CA GLY A 48 7.73 5.41 -14.63
C GLY A 48 8.15 4.01 -15.07
N THR A 49 9.14 3.41 -14.41
CA THR A 49 9.57 2.01 -14.63
C THR A 49 9.87 1.33 -13.30
N GLU A 50 9.57 0.03 -13.19
CA GLU A 50 9.78 -0.72 -11.96
C GLU A 50 11.26 -0.76 -11.54
N SER A 51 12.18 -0.84 -12.51
CA SER A 51 13.62 -0.95 -12.25
C SER A 51 14.24 0.30 -11.62
N THR A 52 13.56 1.45 -11.74
CA THR A 52 14.02 2.72 -11.16
C THR A 52 13.18 3.16 -9.96
N SER A 53 12.14 2.40 -9.63
CA SER A 53 11.24 2.70 -8.52
C SER A 53 11.88 2.31 -7.18
N ARG A 54 11.80 3.19 -6.19
CA ARG A 54 12.43 2.98 -4.87
C ARG A 54 11.40 2.50 -3.85
N LEU A 55 11.75 1.46 -3.09
CA LEU A 55 10.98 1.04 -1.92
C LEU A 55 10.96 2.16 -0.87
N ILE A 56 9.79 2.41 -0.28
CA ILE A 56 9.59 3.34 0.84
C ILE A 56 9.28 2.53 2.10
N ALA A 57 8.31 1.62 2.03
CA ALA A 57 7.92 0.78 3.17
C ALA A 57 7.41 -0.59 2.69
N TYR A 58 7.61 -1.61 3.52
CA TYR A 58 7.09 -2.96 3.35
C TYR A 58 6.33 -3.31 4.63
N ILE A 59 5.00 -3.38 4.54
CA ILE A 59 4.11 -3.61 5.68
C ILE A 59 3.54 -5.02 5.54
N ASN A 60 3.99 -5.94 6.39
CA ASN A 60 3.54 -7.33 6.42
C ASN A 60 2.85 -7.72 7.75
N SER A 61 2.54 -6.72 8.58
CA SER A 61 1.81 -6.90 9.82
C SER A 61 0.79 -5.77 9.93
N ALA A 62 -0.45 -6.06 9.60
CA ALA A 62 -1.59 -5.16 9.72
C ALA A 62 -2.87 -5.98 9.94
N THR A 63 -3.90 -5.35 10.48
CA THR A 63 -5.23 -5.97 10.57
C THR A 63 -5.73 -6.33 9.17
N GLY A 64 -6.19 -7.57 8.99
CA GLY A 64 -6.69 -8.06 7.70
C GLY A 64 -5.63 -8.70 6.81
N LEU A 65 -4.35 -8.71 7.19
CA LEU A 65 -3.33 -9.51 6.51
C LEU A 65 -3.12 -10.88 7.21
N PRO A 66 -2.91 -11.97 6.46
CA PRO A 66 -3.00 -12.02 5.01
C PRO A 66 -4.46 -11.89 4.52
N VAL A 67 -4.63 -11.33 3.32
CA VAL A 67 -5.95 -11.19 2.68
C VAL A 67 -6.02 -12.05 1.42
N THR A 68 -7.03 -12.90 1.31
CA THR A 68 -7.35 -13.62 0.06
C THR A 68 -8.44 -12.86 -0.69
N PRO A 69 -8.16 -12.27 -1.87
CA PRO A 69 -9.15 -11.57 -2.68
C PRO A 69 -10.33 -12.48 -3.09
N ASN A 70 -11.54 -11.93 -3.09
CA ASN A 70 -12.78 -12.68 -3.37
C ASN A 70 -13.70 -11.99 -4.40
N GLY A 71 -13.17 -11.04 -5.17
CA GLY A 71 -13.95 -10.21 -6.10
C GLY A 71 -14.62 -9.01 -5.46
N GLY A 72 -14.50 -8.83 -4.14
CA GLY A 72 -14.88 -7.62 -3.42
C GLY A 72 -13.79 -6.54 -3.40
N ASP A 73 -14.10 -5.40 -2.80
CA ASP A 73 -13.15 -4.31 -2.64
C ASP A 73 -12.19 -4.56 -1.48
N ILE A 74 -10.94 -4.13 -1.63
CA ILE A 74 -9.95 -4.08 -0.56
C ILE A 74 -9.64 -2.63 -0.25
N LYS A 75 -9.83 -2.23 1.01
CA LYS A 75 -9.48 -0.91 1.51
C LYS A 75 -8.16 -0.96 2.27
N VAL A 76 -7.25 -0.08 1.90
CA VAL A 76 -6.05 0.23 2.66
C VAL A 76 -6.31 1.51 3.41
N GLU A 77 -6.59 1.36 4.70
CA GLU A 77 -6.87 2.47 5.63
C GLU A 77 -5.61 2.72 6.46
N TRP A 78 -5.08 3.94 6.41
CA TRP A 78 -3.92 4.31 7.20
C TRP A 78 -4.34 4.61 8.64
N ASP A 79 -3.41 4.44 9.60
CA ASP A 79 -3.72 4.77 11.00
C ASP A 79 -4.12 6.25 11.12
N ASN A 80 -5.22 6.52 11.84
CA ASN A 80 -5.63 7.89 12.11
C ASN A 80 -4.88 8.51 13.30
N GLY A 81 -4.18 7.69 14.08
CA GLY A 81 -3.30 8.09 15.18
C GLY A 81 -2.02 8.79 14.74
N SER A 82 -1.01 8.78 15.62
CA SER A 82 0.25 9.49 15.41
C SER A 82 1.19 8.81 14.41
N ASP A 83 0.95 7.53 14.12
CA ASP A 83 1.90 6.71 13.37
C ASP A 83 1.59 6.72 11.87
N LYS A 84 0.34 7.04 11.49
CA LYS A 84 -0.11 7.19 10.10
C LYS A 84 0.29 5.99 9.24
N ILE A 85 1.14 6.20 8.24
CA ILE A 85 1.72 5.11 7.46
C ILE A 85 2.98 4.58 8.15
N PHE A 86 3.92 5.48 8.47
CA PHE A 86 5.12 5.18 9.25
C PHE A 86 5.72 6.46 9.85
N LYS A 87 6.58 6.27 10.85
CA LYS A 87 7.43 7.31 11.45
C LYS A 87 8.91 6.90 11.42
N LEU A 88 9.82 7.87 11.40
CA LEU A 88 11.28 7.70 11.38
C LEU A 88 11.94 8.08 12.71
#